data_AF-A0AB36RHQ0-F1
#
_entry.id   AF-A0AB36RHQ0-F1
#
_cell.length_a   1.000
_cell.length_b   1.000
_cell.length_c   1.000
_cell.angle_alpha   90.00
_cell.angle_beta   90.00
_cell.angle_gamma   90.00
#
_symmetry.space_group_name_H-M   'P 1'
#
loop_
_entity.id
_entity.type
_entity.pdbx_description
1 polymer ?
#
loop_
_entity_poly.entity_id
_entity_poly.type
_entity_poly.pdbx_seq_one_letter_code
_entity_poly.pdbx_strand_id
1 'polypeptide(L)'
;MAGPMDSVGRAAKANMLLIVECGHCYHVGRFRANDVAQVVGWNKPLEAIKFRCKRCRRKDTTVRTQFIDQDHPPKGYIWTLQKFKL
;
A
#
# COMPACT_ATOMS: atom_id res chain seq x y z
N MET A 1 -15.89 -8.66 4.84
CA MET A 1 -14.89 -7.82 5.52
C MET A 1 -13.70 -8.71 5.83
N ALA A 2 -12.52 -8.49 5.23
CA ALA A 2 -11.35 -9.28 5.61
C ALA A 2 -10.81 -8.77 6.93
N GLY A 3 -10.47 -9.70 7.82
CA GLY A 3 -9.89 -9.40 9.13
C GLY A 3 -8.62 -8.54 9.02
N PRO A 4 -8.16 -7.99 10.15
CA PRO A 4 -6.94 -7.19 10.17
C PRO A 4 -5.79 -8.00 9.57
N MET A 5 -5.14 -7.44 8.53
CA MET A 5 -3.95 -8.05 7.97
C MET A 5 -2.78 -7.77 8.91
N ASP A 6 -2.26 -8.80 9.56
CA ASP A 6 -1.23 -8.61 10.59
C ASP A 6 0.14 -8.25 9.99
N SER A 7 0.35 -8.50 8.69
CA SER A 7 1.64 -8.27 8.01
C SER A 7 1.50 -7.81 6.56
N VAL A 8 2.57 -7.18 6.06
CA VAL A 8 2.68 -6.74 4.66
C VAL A 8 2.54 -7.93 3.70
N GLY A 9 3.17 -9.06 4.03
CA GLY A 9 3.13 -10.25 3.19
C GLY A 9 1.72 -10.84 3.05
N ARG A 10 0.90 -10.82 4.13
CA ARG A 10 -0.50 -11.24 4.04
C ARG A 10 -1.32 -10.30 3.16
N ALA A 11 -1.15 -8.99 3.33
CA ALA A 11 -1.80 -8.00 2.47
C ALA A 11 -1.37 -8.12 0.99
N ALA A 12 -0.09 -8.41 0.73
CA ALA A 12 0.44 -8.62 -0.61
C ALA A 12 -0.16 -9.85 -1.29
N LYS A 13 -0.19 -11.00 -0.58
CA LYS A 13 -0.81 -12.24 -1.06
C LYS A 13 -2.31 -12.08 -1.34
N ALA A 14 -2.99 -11.23 -0.58
CA ALA A 14 -4.40 -10.91 -0.76
C ALA A 14 -4.68 -9.82 -1.83
N ASN A 15 -3.65 -9.40 -2.59
CA ASN A 15 -3.75 -8.35 -3.61
C ASN A 15 -4.39 -7.05 -3.10
N MET A 16 -3.92 -6.58 -1.94
CA MET A 16 -4.41 -5.35 -1.30
C MET A 16 -3.56 -4.11 -1.59
N LEU A 17 -4.16 -2.95 -1.35
CA LEU A 17 -3.50 -1.65 -1.21
C LEU A 17 -3.26 -1.30 0.25
N LEU A 18 -2.13 -0.65 0.50
CA LEU A 18 -1.91 0.14 1.69
C LEU A 18 -2.29 1.59 1.38
N ILE A 19 -3.31 2.07 2.08
CA ILE A 19 -3.75 3.46 2.08
C ILE A 19 -3.06 4.14 3.25
N VAL A 20 -2.24 5.14 2.95
CA VAL A 20 -1.42 5.85 3.94
C VAL A 20 -1.86 7.29 3.98
N GLU A 21 -2.28 7.76 5.15
CA GLU A 21 -2.69 9.14 5.37
C GLU A 21 -1.70 9.85 6.28
N CYS A 22 -1.30 11.07 5.93
CA CYS A 22 -0.45 11.88 6.78
C CYS A 22 -1.28 12.60 7.85
N GLY A 23 -0.94 12.43 9.14
CA GLY A 23 -1.66 13.05 10.25
C GLY A 23 -1.56 14.58 10.31
N HIS A 24 -0.62 15.18 9.58
CA HIS A 24 -0.42 16.63 9.57
C HIS A 24 -1.09 17.35 8.38
N CYS A 25 -0.89 16.85 7.16
CA CYS A 25 -1.37 17.53 5.94
C CYS A 25 -2.49 16.76 5.22
N TYR A 26 -2.95 15.65 5.82
CA TYR A 26 -4.04 14.79 5.36
C TYR A 26 -3.87 14.26 3.92
N HIS A 27 -2.65 14.34 3.37
CA HIS A 27 -2.35 13.81 2.05
C HIS A 27 -2.36 12.29 2.09
N VAL A 28 -3.11 11.69 1.17
CA VAL A 28 -3.27 10.24 1.05
C VAL A 28 -2.35 9.68 -0.05
N GLY A 29 -1.53 8.70 0.31
CA GLY A 29 -0.78 7.84 -0.61
C GLY A 29 -1.43 6.47 -0.72
N ARG A 30 -1.31 5.84 -1.88
CA ARG A 30 -1.78 4.47 -2.13
C ARG A 30 -0.64 3.65 -2.70
N PHE A 31 -0.40 2.47 -2.14
CA PHE A 31 0.70 1.59 -2.53
C PHE A 31 0.19 0.16 -2.66
N ARG A 32 0.60 -0.59 -3.68
CA ARG A 32 0.35 -2.03 -3.69
C ARG A 32 1.14 -2.67 -2.55
N ALA A 33 0.49 -3.54 -1.79
CA ALA A 33 1.15 -4.23 -0.69
C ALA A 33 2.34 -5.08 -1.17
N ASN A 34 2.28 -5.60 -2.41
CA ASN A 34 3.39 -6.33 -3.03
C ASN A 34 4.63 -5.45 -3.24
N ASP A 35 4.45 -4.24 -3.78
CA ASP A 35 5.56 -3.29 -3.98
C ASP A 35 6.17 -2.89 -2.63
N VAL A 36 5.34 -2.70 -1.61
CA VAL A 36 5.83 -2.40 -0.25
C VAL A 36 6.59 -3.61 0.33
N ALA A 37 6.10 -4.83 0.15
CA ALA A 37 6.75 -6.05 0.62
C ALA A 37 8.16 -6.23 0.04
N GLN A 38 8.35 -5.88 -1.23
CA GLN A 38 9.65 -5.93 -1.90
C GLN A 38 10.67 -4.97 -1.28
N VAL A 39 10.22 -3.83 -0.74
CA VAL A 39 11.11 -2.82 -0.13
C VAL A 39 11.36 -3.11 1.35
N VAL A 40 10.32 -3.45 2.12
CA VAL A 40 10.42 -3.54 3.60
C VAL A 40 10.57 -4.97 4.13
N GLY A 41 10.37 -5.96 3.26
CA GLY A 41 10.36 -7.38 3.62
C GLY A 41 8.95 -7.90 3.92
N TRP A 42 8.73 -9.16 3.56
CA TRP A 42 7.42 -9.82 3.59
C TRP A 42 6.87 -10.07 5.00
N ASN A 43 7.73 -10.31 5.98
CA ASN A 43 7.34 -10.66 7.35
C ASN A 43 7.21 -9.44 8.28
N LYS A 44 7.23 -8.22 7.74
CA LYS A 44 7.05 -7.02 8.57
C LYS A 44 5.57 -6.83 8.94
N PRO A 45 5.27 -6.51 10.21
CA PRO A 45 3.93 -6.12 10.61
C PRO A 45 3.58 -4.75 10.03
N LEU A 46 2.31 -4.52 9.70
CA LEU A 46 1.88 -3.28 9.04
C LEU A 46 2.19 -2.02 9.85
N GLU A 47 2.04 -2.10 11.17
CA GLU A 47 2.29 -1.01 12.12
C GLU A 47 3.78 -0.61 12.24
N ALA A 48 4.70 -1.53 11.91
CA ALA A 48 6.13 -1.24 11.91
C ALA A 48 6.60 -0.51 10.66
N ILE A 49 5.76 -0.43 9.61
CA ILE A 49 6.12 0.30 8.39
C ILE A 49 6.03 1.80 8.67
N LYS A 50 7.11 2.52 8.39
CA LYS A 50 7.16 3.98 8.51
C LYS A 50 7.15 4.62 7.14
N PHE A 51 6.11 5.40 6.85
CA PHE A 51 6.03 6.20 5.64
C PHE A 51 6.50 7.62 5.93
N ARG A 52 7.04 8.29 4.90
CA ARG A 52 7.37 9.72 4.95
C ARG A 52 6.49 10.45 3.95
N CYS A 53 5.71 11.42 4.42
CA CYS A 53 4.90 12.24 3.54
C CYS A 53 5.79 13.04 2.58
N LYS A 54 5.58 12.91 1.26
CA LYS A 54 6.36 13.66 0.26
C LYS A 54 6.10 15.17 0.33
N ARG A 55 4.88 15.58 0.73
CA ARG A 55 4.44 16.98 0.79
C ARG A 55 5.01 17.76 1.98
N CYS A 56 4.90 17.21 3.19
CA CYS A 56 5.33 17.90 4.42
C CYS A 56 6.52 17.23 5.13
N ARG A 57 7.08 16.15 4.59
CA ARG A 57 8.27 15.42 5.08
C ARG A 57 8.15 14.78 6.47
N ARG A 58 6.99 14.92 7.15
CA ARG A 58 6.66 14.26 8.41
C ARG A 58 6.51 12.73 8.24
N LYS A 59 6.72 12.01 9.34
CA LYS A 59 6.57 10.54 9.43
C LYS A 59 5.35 10.10 10.23
N ASP A 60 4.55 11.08 10.68
CA ASP A 60 3.29 10.83 11.36
C ASP A 60 2.24 10.45 10.31
N THR A 61 1.99 9.15 10.20
CA THR A 61 1.13 8.56 9.16
C THR A 61 0.34 7.38 9.71
N THR A 62 -0.93 7.29 9.30
CA THR A 62 -1.81 6.16 9.59
C THR A 62 -1.89 5.26 8.36
N VAL A 63 -1.85 3.94 8.57
CA VAL A 63 -1.91 2.95 7.48
C VAL A 63 -3.19 2.12 7.63
N ARG A 64 -3.92 1.96 6.53
CA ARG A 64 -5.11 1.10 6.43
C ARG A 64 -5.00 0.22 5.18
N THR A 65 -5.61 -0.96 5.22
CA THR A 65 -5.64 -1.88 4.08
C THR A 65 -6.97 -1.80 3.32
N GLN A 66 -6.91 -1.88 2.00
CA GLN A 66 -8.08 -1.95 1.14
C GLN A 66 -7.87 -3.02 0.06
N PHE A 67 -8.90 -3.80 -0.26
CA PHE A 67 -8.85 -4.67 -1.44
C PHE A 67 -8.79 -3.86 -2.73
N ILE A 68 -8.04 -4.35 -3.71
CA ILE A 68 -8.11 -3.81 -5.07
C ILE A 68 -9.38 -4.35 -5.71
N ASP A 69 -10.33 -3.45 -5.97
CA ASP A 69 -11.42 -3.73 -6.90
C ASP A 69 -10.82 -3.79 -8.32
N GLN A 70 -10.95 -4.94 -8.98
CA GLN A 70 -10.39 -5.15 -10.32
C GLN A 70 -11.21 -4.46 -11.41
N ASP A 71 -12.52 -4.28 -11.19
CA ASP A 71 -13.41 -3.56 -12.11
C ASP A 71 -13.26 -2.04 -11.95
N HIS A 72 -12.89 -1.59 -10.74
CA HIS A 72 -12.67 -0.18 -10.42
C HIS A 72 -11.28 0.06 -9.83
N PRO A 73 -10.21 -0.11 -10.62
CA PRO A 73 -8.85 0.10 -10.15
C PRO A 73 -8.70 1.55 -9.65
N PRO A 74 -8.20 1.78 -8.43
CA PRO A 74 -8.09 3.12 -7.88
C PRO A 74 -7.25 4.03 -8.78
N LYS A 75 -7.77 5.22 -9.08
CA LYS A 75 -7.10 6.24 -9.87
C LYS A 75 -5.84 6.72 -9.14
N GLY A 76 -4.68 6.24 -9.59
CA GLY A 76 -3.38 6.53 -9.00
C GLY A 76 -2.38 5.41 -9.26
N TYR A 77 -1.81 5.41 -10.47
CA TYR A 77 -0.71 4.56 -10.94
C TYR A 77 -0.82 3.06 -10.64
N ILE A 78 -1.80 2.42 -11.27
CA ILE A 78 -1.82 0.97 -11.48
C ILE A 78 -1.20 0.73 -12.85
N TRP A 79 0.13 0.72 -12.93
CA TRP A 79 0.81 0.29 -14.15
C TRP A 79 0.58 -1.22 -14.30
N THR A 80 0.10 -1.62 -15.47
CA THR A 80 0.07 -3.01 -15.92
C THR A 80 1.23 -3.17 -16.89
N LEU A 81 2.17 -4.08 -16.60
CA LEU A 81 3.20 -4.46 -17.57
C LEU A 81 2.48 -5.06 -18.79
N GLN A 82 2.73 -4.52 -19.98
CA GLN A 82 2.33 -5.18 -21.21
C GLN A 82 3.13 -6.49 -21.33
N LYS A 83 2.44 -7.61 -21.56
CA LYS A 83 3.09 -8.84 -22.00
C LYS A 83 3.84 -8.52 -23.30
N PHE A 84 5.15 -8.69 -23.28
CA PHE A 84 5.98 -8.70 -24.48
C PHE A 84 5.46 -9.85 -25.37
N LYS A 85 4.88 -9.54 -26.53
CA LYS A 85 4.68 -10.56 -27.58
C LYS A 85 5.99 -10.64 -28.34
N LEU A 86 6.64 -11.80 -28.25
CA LEU A 86 7.72 -12.21 -29.15
C LEU A 86 7.22 -12.21 -30.60
#